data_AF-A0A1A0H7K8-F1
#
_entry.id   AF-A0A1A0H7K8-F1
#
_cell.length_a   1.000
_cell.length_b   1.000
_cell.length_c   1.000
_cell.angle_alpha   90.00
_cell.angle_beta   90.00
_cell.angle_gamma   90.00
#
_symmetry.space_group_name_H-M   'P 1'
#
loop_
_entity.id
_entity.type
_entity.pdbx_description
1 polymer ?
#
loop_
_entity_poly.entity_id
_entity_poly.type
_entity_poly.pdbx_seq_one_letter_code
_entity_poly.pdbx_strand_id
1 'polypeptide(L)'
;MDDITKASLTEEEKKAHHIASEQKRRENIRMEFDRIVELTPSLSSQESRSELNILTKSADYIDSLKEENARLLEVCNERGITVPEHLIYKGPGIAHEQAKR
;
A
#
# COMPACT_ATOMS: atom_id res chain seq x y z
N MET A 1 13.28 -38.37 -24.26
CA MET A 1 14.72 -38.11 -24.10
C MET A 1 15.01 -36.94 -25.03
N ASP A 2 15.11 -35.70 -24.56
CA ASP A 2 15.91 -35.27 -23.41
C ASP A 2 15.19 -34.23 -22.55
N ASP A 3 14.61 -34.73 -21.47
CA ASP A 3 14.32 -33.99 -20.23
C ASP A 3 15.55 -34.09 -19.32
N ILE A 4 16.71 -33.64 -19.80
CA ILE A 4 17.97 -33.64 -19.05
C ILE A 4 18.78 -32.41 -19.46
N THR A 5 18.38 -31.24 -18.99
CA THR A 5 19.26 -30.10 -18.63
C THR A 5 18.35 -28.93 -18.24
N LYS A 6 17.61 -29.10 -17.14
CA LYS A 6 17.39 -27.97 -16.24
C LYS A 6 18.79 -27.53 -15.82
N ALA A 7 19.38 -26.64 -16.61
CA ALA A 7 20.77 -26.21 -16.45
C ALA A 7 20.94 -25.84 -14.98
N SER A 8 21.74 -26.63 -14.27
CA SER A 8 22.18 -26.26 -12.94
C SER A 8 22.97 -24.99 -13.17
N LEU A 9 22.32 -23.84 -13.00
CA LEU A 9 22.93 -22.53 -13.08
C LEU A 9 24.28 -22.61 -12.36
N THR A 10 25.34 -22.12 -12.99
CA THR A 10 26.65 -22.09 -12.34
C THR A 10 26.53 -21.30 -11.03
N GLU A 11 27.42 -21.54 -10.07
CA GLU A 11 27.38 -20.79 -8.82
C GLU A 11 27.50 -19.27 -9.07
N GLU A 12 28.23 -18.88 -10.12
CA GLU A 12 28.29 -17.52 -10.63
C GLU A 12 26.94 -17.00 -11.17
N GLU A 13 26.24 -17.79 -11.99
CA GLU A 13 24.92 -17.44 -12.53
C GLU A 13 23.86 -17.35 -11.43
N LYS A 14 23.86 -18.27 -10.46
CA LYS A 14 22.97 -18.22 -9.30
C LYS A 14 23.21 -16.96 -8.47
N LYS A 15 24.49 -16.62 -8.24
CA LYS A 15 24.87 -15.42 -7.50
C LYS A 15 24.41 -14.15 -8.22
N ALA A 16 24.61 -14.07 -9.54
CA ALA A 16 24.14 -12.95 -10.35
C ALA A 16 22.61 -12.80 -10.31
N HIS A 17 21.88 -13.91 -10.48
CA HIS A 17 20.42 -13.90 -10.43
C HIS A 17 19.88 -13.50 -9.04
N HIS A 18 20.50 -13.99 -7.97
CA HIS A 18 20.13 -13.61 -6.60
C HIS A 18 20.31 -12.11 -6.35
N ILE A 19 21.45 -11.53 -6.78
CA ILE A 19 21.72 -10.09 -6.66
C ILE A 19 20.67 -9.29 -7.45
N ALA A 20 20.39 -9.68 -8.69
CA ALA A 20 19.41 -9.00 -9.53
C ALA A 20 17.99 -9.08 -8.94
N SER A 21 17.59 -10.24 -8.43
CA SER A 21 16.30 -10.43 -7.78
C SER A 21 16.15 -9.58 -6.53
N GLU A 22 17.20 -9.49 -5.70
CA GLU A 22 17.18 -8.67 -4.49
C GLU A 22 17.19 -7.18 -4.81
N GLN A 23 17.94 -6.75 -5.83
CA GLN A 23 17.92 -5.38 -6.30
C GLN A 23 16.51 -4.99 -6.75
N LYS A 24 15.87 -5.80 -7.59
CA LYS A 24 14.49 -5.58 -8.02
C LYS A 24 13.51 -5.56 -6.84
N ARG A 25 13.68 -6.46 -5.86
CA ARG A 25 12.85 -6.47 -4.64
C ARG A 25 12.97 -5.14 -3.89
N ARG A 26 14.20 -4.62 -3.73
CA ARG A 26 14.46 -3.35 -3.04
C ARG A 26 13.94 -2.14 -3.81
N GLU A 27 14.08 -2.13 -5.12
CA GLU A 27 13.52 -1.09 -5.99
C GLU A 27 12.00 -1.04 -5.86
N ASN A 28 11.33 -2.19 -5.91
CA ASN A 28 9.88 -2.27 -5.70
C ASN A 28 9.46 -1.74 -4.32
N ILE A 29 10.14 -2.15 -3.25
CA ILE A 29 9.87 -1.65 -1.89
C ILE A 29 10.01 -0.13 -1.84
N ARG A 30 11.06 0.42 -2.46
CA ARG A 30 11.31 1.86 -2.49
C ARG A 30 10.21 2.61 -3.23
N MET A 31 9.76 2.09 -4.37
CA MET A 31 8.64 2.66 -5.13
C MET A 31 7.35 2.72 -4.31
N GLU A 32 7.05 1.67 -3.53
CA GLU A 32 5.87 1.68 -2.65
C GLU A 32 6.01 2.70 -1.50
N PHE A 33 7.21 2.89 -0.96
CA PHE A 33 7.46 3.96 0.02
C PHE A 33 7.25 5.36 -0.60
N ASP A 34 7.72 5.58 -1.82
CA ASP A 34 7.53 6.86 -2.51
C ASP A 34 6.02 7.10 -2.76
N ARG A 35 5.25 6.06 -3.12
CA ARG A 35 3.79 6.15 -3.24
C ARG A 35 3.10 6.49 -1.91
N ILE A 36 3.54 5.92 -0.80
CA ILE A 36 2.99 6.22 0.53
C ILE A 36 3.23 7.70 0.89
N VAL A 37 4.40 8.24 0.54
CA VAL A 37 4.72 9.67 0.74
C VAL A 37 3.76 10.56 -0.04
N GLU A 38 3.45 10.22 -1.30
CA GLU A 38 2.50 10.98 -2.12
C GLU A 38 1.07 10.97 -1.57
N LEU A 39 0.65 9.87 -0.93
CA LEU A 39 -0.70 9.71 -0.39
C LEU A 39 -0.90 10.35 0.99
N THR A 40 0.18 10.68 1.70
CA THR A 40 0.13 11.12 3.09
C THR A 40 0.41 12.62 3.18
N PRO A 41 -0.60 13.47 3.43
CA PRO A 41 -0.44 14.94 3.37
C PRO A 41 0.58 15.50 4.37
N SER A 42 0.81 14.78 5.48
CA SER A 42 1.77 15.18 6.53
C SER A 42 3.23 14.82 6.21
N LEU A 43 3.48 14.15 5.09
CA LEU A 43 4.81 13.83 4.58
C LEU A 43 5.18 14.76 3.43
N SER A 44 6.33 15.41 3.54
CA SER A 44 6.92 16.17 2.42
C SER A 44 7.95 15.33 1.66
N SER A 45 8.29 15.74 0.43
CA SER A 45 9.35 15.10 -0.36
C SER A 45 10.72 15.11 0.36
N GLN A 46 10.93 16.02 1.31
CA GLN A 46 12.15 16.07 2.14
C GLN A 46 12.16 14.98 3.23
N GLU A 47 11.00 14.53 3.69
CA GLU A 47 10.83 13.49 4.72
C GLU A 47 10.81 12.06 4.16
N SER A 48 10.81 11.92 2.83
CA SER A 48 10.86 10.66 2.08
C SER A 48 12.12 9.79 2.34
N ARG A 49 13.04 10.27 3.18
CA ARG A 49 14.34 9.63 3.45
C ARG A 49 14.31 8.70 4.68
N SER A 50 13.30 8.77 5.55
CA SER A 50 13.22 7.94 6.75
C SER A 50 12.04 6.97 6.65
N GLU A 51 12.32 5.68 6.43
CA GLU A 51 11.30 4.62 6.37
C GLU A 51 10.45 4.57 7.64
N LEU A 52 11.07 4.71 8.82
CA LEU A 52 10.36 4.74 10.08
C LEU A 52 9.37 5.91 10.14
N ASN A 53 9.79 7.12 9.78
CA ASN A 53 8.90 8.28 9.80
C ASN A 53 7.76 8.14 8.80
N ILE A 54 8.03 7.58 7.61
CA ILE A 54 7.01 7.31 6.61
C ILE A 54 5.97 6.36 7.20
N LEU A 55 6.38 5.23 7.76
CA LEU A 55 5.45 4.26 8.35
C LEU A 55 4.63 4.86 9.50
N THR A 56 5.29 5.57 10.44
CA THR A 56 4.61 6.17 11.60
C THR A 56 3.57 7.19 11.15
N LYS A 57 3.94 8.17 10.33
CA LYS A 57 3.01 9.22 9.88
C LYS A 57 1.87 8.66 9.03
N SER A 58 2.14 7.60 8.27
CA SER A 58 1.11 6.93 7.47
C SER A 58 0.12 6.19 8.34
N ALA A 59 0.59 5.53 9.40
CA ALA A 59 -0.28 4.89 10.39
C ALA A 59 -1.16 5.93 11.09
N ASP A 60 -0.55 7.03 11.56
CA ASP A 60 -1.28 8.14 12.19
C ASP A 60 -2.35 8.72 11.24
N TYR A 61 -2.00 8.87 9.96
CA TYR A 61 -2.94 9.37 8.96
C TYR A 61 -4.11 8.41 8.72
N ILE A 62 -3.86 7.10 8.63
CA ILE A 62 -4.91 6.08 8.52
C ILE A 62 -5.87 6.17 9.70
N ASP A 63 -5.37 6.35 10.93
CA ASP A 63 -6.22 6.46 12.10
C ASP A 63 -7.05 7.76 12.08
N SER A 64 -6.44 8.89 11.68
CA SER A 64 -7.19 10.15 11.49
C SER A 64 -8.30 10.04 10.43
N LEU A 65 -8.07 9.27 9.36
CA LEU A 65 -9.07 9.06 8.31
C LEU A 65 -10.25 8.23 8.81
N LYS A 66 -10.02 7.25 9.69
CA LYS A 66 -11.09 6.47 10.32
C LYS A 66 -11.93 7.34 11.26
N GLU A 67 -11.27 8.17 12.06
CA GLU A 67 -11.95 9.11 12.96
C GLU A 67 -12.82 10.10 12.19
N GLU A 68 -12.27 10.71 11.14
CA GLU A 68 -13.04 11.64 10.31
C GLU A 68 -14.17 10.93 9.56
N ASN A 69 -13.97 9.69 9.09
CA ASN A 69 -15.05 8.91 8.49
C ASN A 69 -16.21 8.68 9.48
N ALA A 70 -15.91 8.29 10.72
CA ALA A 70 -16.92 8.11 11.76
C ALA A 70 -17.67 9.43 12.06
N ARG A 71 -16.94 10.54 12.19
CA ARG A 71 -17.52 11.87 12.37
C ARG A 71 -18.44 12.27 11.23
N LEU A 72 -18.04 12.02 9.98
CA LEU A 72 -18.86 12.33 8.80
C LEU A 72 -20.15 11.50 8.78
N LEU A 73 -20.10 10.24 9.21
CA LEU A 73 -21.31 9.41 9.35
C LEU A 73 -22.26 9.96 10.43
N GLU A 74 -21.73 10.41 11.56
CA GLU A 74 -22.53 11.09 12.61
C GLU A 74 -23.21 12.34 12.06
N VAL A 75 -22.45 13.21 11.36
CA VAL A 75 -23.00 14.42 10.73
C VAL A 75 -24.08 14.10 9.69
N CYS A 76 -23.91 13.02 8.91
CA CYS A 76 -24.93 12.58 7.97
C CYS A 76 -26.19 12.12 8.71
N ASN A 77 -26.04 11.34 9.77
CA ASN A 77 -27.15 10.85 10.58
C ASN A 77 -27.94 12.01 11.23
N GLU A 78 -27.24 12.98 11.83
CA GLU A 78 -27.87 14.17 12.42
C GLU A 78 -28.66 14.99 11.39
N ARG A 79 -28.19 15.03 10.15
CA ARG A 79 -28.84 15.76 9.05
C ARG A 79 -29.88 14.92 8.31
N GLY A 80 -30.12 13.68 8.71
CA GLY A 80 -31.03 12.75 8.03
C GLY A 80 -30.56 12.36 6.63
N ILE A 81 -29.26 12.47 6.33
CA ILE A 81 -28.67 12.09 5.05
C ILE A 81 -28.37 10.59 5.07
N THR A 82 -29.01 9.84 4.18
CA THR A 82 -28.71 8.42 3.99
C THR A 82 -27.37 8.25 3.26
N VAL A 83 -26.43 7.54 3.88
CA VAL A 83 -25.12 7.24 3.29
C VAL A 83 -25.22 5.93 2.49
N PRO A 84 -24.89 5.94 1.18
CA PRO A 84 -24.83 4.73 0.38
C PRO A 84 -23.91 3.67 0.97
N GLU A 85 -24.33 2.39 0.93
CA GLU A 85 -23.58 1.29 1.55
C GLU A 85 -22.13 1.17 1.05
N HIS A 86 -21.89 1.45 -0.24
CA HIS A 86 -20.55 1.37 -0.82
C HIS A 86 -19.60 2.47 -0.32
N LEU A 87 -20.09 3.51 0.35
CA LEU A 87 -19.27 4.57 0.97
C LEU A 87 -19.00 4.31 2.45
N ILE A 88 -19.66 3.31 3.05
CA ILE A 88 -19.43 2.94 4.45
C ILE A 88 -18.12 2.15 4.51
N TYR A 89 -17.16 2.64 5.28
CA TYR A 89 -15.89 1.94 5.49
C TYR A 89 -16.13 0.64 6.26
N LYS A 90 -15.79 -0.51 5.66
CA LYS A 90 -15.98 -1.85 6.25
C LYS A 90 -14.69 -2.48 6.79
N GLY A 91 -13.60 -1.73 6.82
CA GLY A 91 -12.28 -2.25 7.17
C GLY A 91 -11.45 -2.70 5.96
N PRO A 92 -10.16 -2.99 6.17
CA PRO A 92 -9.26 -3.41 5.11
C PRO A 92 -9.64 -4.79 4.56
N GLY A 93 -9.46 -5.00 3.25
CA GLY A 93 -9.69 -6.29 2.60
C GLY A 93 -11.16 -6.62 2.31
N ILE A 94 -12.11 -5.78 2.74
CA ILE A 94 -13.51 -5.88 2.35
C ILE A 94 -13.71 -5.09 1.05
N ALA A 95 -13.94 -5.78 -0.05
CA ALA A 95 -14.18 -5.13 -1.34
C ALA A 95 -15.47 -4.30 -1.27
N HIS A 96 -15.36 -3.03 -1.62
CA HIS A 96 -16.53 -2.23 -1.96
C HIS A 96 -16.95 -2.70 -3.36
N GLU A 97 -18.03 -3.48 -3.43
CA GLU A 97 -18.58 -3.93 -4.70
C GLU A 97 -18.93 -2.68 -5.51
N GLN A 98 -18.10 -2.35 -6.50
CA GLN A 98 -18.31 -1.16 -7.31
C GLN A 98 -19.65 -1.33 -8.02
N ALA A 99 -20.54 -0.35 -7.84
CA ALA A 99 -21.79 -0.28 -8.59
C ALA A 99 -21.44 -0.41 -10.09
N LYS A 100 -21.76 -1.59 -10.63
CA LYS A 100 -21.53 -1.96 -12.02
C LYS A 100 -22.23 -0.91 -12.89
N ARG A 101 -21.45 -0.10 -13.60
CA ARG A 101 -21.97 0.77 -14.66
C ARG A 101 -22.44 -0.07 -15.85
#